data_AF-A0A7C8ZQV0-F1
#
_entry.id   AF-A0A7C8ZQV0-F1
#
_cell.length_a   1.000
_cell.length_b   1.000
_cell.length_c   1.000
_cell.angle_alpha   90.00
_cell.angle_beta   90.00
_cell.angle_gamma   90.00
#
_symmetry.space_group_name_H-M   'P 1'
#
loop_
_entity.id
_entity.type
_entity.pdbx_description
1 polymer ?
#
loop_
_entity_poly.entity_id
_entity_poly.type
_entity_poly.pdbx_seq_one_letter_code
_entity_poly.pdbx_strand_id
1 'polypeptide(L)'
;MYRFLKKTQKGGWMSLGGILLCITGSEAMFADLGHFSQLSIKIAFTFVVYPALILAYMGQAAYLSQHHMIASDYQIGFYVSVPENLRWPVLGIAILAAVVGSQAIITGTFSIIKQCHALGCFPHVKIVHTSSEIHGQIYIPEINWTLMILCLA
;
A
#
# COMPACT_ATOMS: atom_id res chain seq x y z
N MET A 1 -0.91 -10.82 22.08
CA MET A 1 -0.97 -11.62 20.82
C MET A 1 -1.65 -12.98 21.00
N TYR A 2 -1.07 -13.93 21.75
CA TYR A 2 -1.57 -15.32 21.83
C TYR A 2 -3.01 -15.45 22.37
N ARG A 3 -3.37 -14.68 23.40
CA ARG A 3 -4.75 -14.63 23.93
C ARG A 3 -5.77 -14.02 22.95
N PHE A 4 -5.34 -13.10 22.08
CA PHE A 4 -6.19 -12.46 21.06
C PHE A 4 -6.47 -13.42 19.90
N LEU A 5 -5.42 -14.11 19.41
CA LEU A 5 -5.55 -15.13 18.36
C LEU A 5 -6.44 -16.30 18.81
N LYS A 6 -6.31 -16.73 20.07
CA LYS A 6 -7.10 -17.83 20.63
C LYS A 6 -8.59 -17.49 20.77
N LYS A 7 -8.93 -16.21 21.06
CA LYS A 7 -10.31 -15.73 21.23
C LYS A 7 -11.01 -15.41 19.91
N THR A 8 -10.32 -14.80 18.95
CA THR A 8 -10.93 -14.26 17.71
C THR A 8 -10.81 -15.22 16.52
N GLN A 9 -10.01 -16.30 16.64
CA GLN A 9 -9.81 -17.33 15.61
C GLN A 9 -9.63 -16.70 14.21
N LYS A 10 -10.57 -16.92 13.29
CA LYS A 10 -10.53 -16.40 11.90
C LYS A 10 -10.38 -14.87 11.83
N GLY A 11 -11.07 -14.10 12.66
CA GLY A 11 -10.95 -12.62 12.65
C GLY A 11 -9.61 -12.13 13.17
N GLY A 12 -8.97 -12.89 14.07
CA GLY A 12 -7.63 -12.59 14.57
C GLY A 12 -6.56 -12.77 13.49
N TRP A 13 -6.68 -13.83 12.68
CA TRP A 13 -5.83 -14.05 11.51
C TRP A 13 -6.02 -12.99 10.42
N MET A 14 -7.26 -12.60 10.14
CA MET A 14 -7.56 -11.57 9.14
C MET A 14 -7.02 -10.19 9.53
N SER A 15 -7.15 -9.82 10.81
CA SER A 15 -6.58 -8.58 11.35
C SER A 15 -5.04 -8.59 11.30
N LEU A 16 -4.41 -9.73 11.60
CA LEU A 16 -2.96 -9.88 11.48
C LEU A 16 -2.48 -9.72 10.03
N GLY A 17 -3.22 -10.28 9.07
CA GLY A 17 -2.97 -10.09 7.65
C GLY A 17 -3.02 -8.62 7.24
N GLY A 18 -4.01 -7.86 7.74
CA GLY A 18 -4.09 -6.42 7.51
C GLY A 18 -2.90 -5.62 8.07
N ILE A 19 -2.41 -6.00 9.25
CA ILE A 19 -1.21 -5.39 9.85
C ILE A 19 0.02 -5.68 8.97
N LEU A 20 0.20 -6.93 8.55
CA LEU A 20 1.31 -7.32 7.69
C LEU A 20 1.27 -6.56 6.35
N LEU A 21 0.09 -6.47 5.74
CA LEU A 21 -0.12 -5.74 4.49
C LEU A 21 0.18 -4.24 4.62
N CYS A 22 -0.13 -3.63 5.77
CA CYS A 22 0.22 -2.24 6.07
C CYS A 22 1.75 -2.03 6.18
N ILE A 23 2.46 -2.97 6.81
CA ILE A 23 3.93 -2.92 6.92
C ILE A 23 4.54 -3.02 5.52
N THR A 24 4.13 -4.01 4.72
CA THR A 24 4.64 -4.18 3.35
C THR A 24 4.31 -2.99 2.45
N GLY A 25 3.12 -2.39 2.58
CA GLY A 25 2.76 -1.17 1.86
C GLY A 25 3.62 0.03 2.24
N SER A 26 3.98 0.15 3.53
CA SER A 26 4.88 1.20 4.02
C SER A 26 6.30 1.04 3.45
N GLU A 27 6.82 -0.19 3.42
CA GLU A 27 8.13 -0.48 2.82
C GLU A 27 8.16 -0.17 1.31
N ALA A 28 7.10 -0.55 0.58
CA ALA A 28 6.99 -0.23 -0.84
C ALA A 28 6.97 1.29 -1.09
N MET A 29 6.25 2.05 -0.27
CA MET A 29 6.24 3.51 -0.34
C MET A 29 7.64 4.09 -0.09
N PHE A 30 8.38 3.60 0.92
CA PHE A 30 9.72 4.09 1.21
C PHE A 30 10.75 3.70 0.14
N ALA A 31 10.62 2.53 -0.45
CA ALA A 31 11.47 2.09 -1.56
C ALA A 31 11.33 3.03 -2.77
N ASP A 32 10.10 3.46 -3.08
CA ASP A 32 9.82 4.41 -4.17
C ASP A 32 10.30 5.83 -3.83
N LEU A 33 10.11 6.26 -2.57
CA LEU A 33 10.60 7.56 -2.09
C LEU A 33 12.13 7.68 -2.06
N GLY A 34 12.87 6.57 -2.06
CA GLY A 34 14.34 6.55 -2.02
C GLY A 34 15.02 7.26 -3.20
N HIS A 35 14.31 7.47 -4.31
CA HIS A 35 14.82 8.23 -5.47
C HIS A 35 14.70 9.76 -5.28
N PHE A 36 13.92 10.23 -4.29
CA PHE A 36 13.65 11.64 -4.06
C PHE A 36 14.56 12.26 -2.99
N SER A 37 14.74 13.58 -3.05
CA SER A 37 15.53 14.30 -2.05
C SER A 37 14.84 14.29 -0.67
N GLN A 38 15.63 14.19 0.40
CA GLN A 38 15.12 14.18 1.78
C GLN A 38 14.27 15.42 2.12
N LEU A 39 14.60 16.58 1.52
CA LEU A 39 13.88 17.84 1.74
C LEU A 39 12.48 17.78 1.12
N SER A 40 12.35 17.27 -0.11
CA SER A 40 11.07 17.12 -0.80
C SER A 40 10.10 16.22 -0.02
N ILE A 41 10.61 15.09 0.50
CA ILE A 41 9.83 14.14 1.30
C ILE A 41 9.34 14.80 2.59
N LYS A 42 10.23 15.49 3.32
CA LYS A 42 9.87 16.18 4.57
C LYS A 42 8.77 17.23 4.37
N ILE A 43 8.86 18.03 3.31
CA ILE A 43 7.87 19.08 3.02
C ILE A 43 6.51 18.43 2.68
N ALA A 44 6.49 17.45 1.79
CA ALA A 44 5.26 16.77 1.40
C ALA A 44 4.56 16.07 2.59
N PHE A 45 5.33 15.37 3.42
CA PHE A 45 4.78 14.66 4.57
C PHE A 45 4.27 15.62 5.66
N THR A 46 4.99 16.72 5.91
CA THR A 46 4.62 17.66 6.98
C THR A 46 3.42 18.53 6.60
N PHE A 47 3.39 19.04 5.37
CA PHE A 47 2.36 20.01 4.95
C PHE A 47 1.11 19.37 4.34
N VAL A 48 1.21 18.16 3.79
CA VAL A 48 0.07 17.52 3.10
C VAL A 48 -0.37 16.27 3.85
N VAL A 49 0.52 15.29 4.00
CA VAL A 49 0.13 13.96 4.52
C VAL A 49 -0.28 14.03 5.99
N TYR A 50 0.51 14.68 6.84
CA TYR A 50 0.27 14.78 8.27
C TYR A 50 -1.06 15.47 8.64
N PRO A 51 -1.37 16.69 8.15
CA PRO A 51 -2.64 17.33 8.46
C PRO A 51 -3.84 16.57 7.89
N ALA A 52 -3.71 15.99 6.69
CA ALA A 52 -4.78 15.20 6.08
C ALA A 52 -5.08 13.94 6.91
N LEU A 53 -4.06 13.24 7.40
CA LEU A 53 -4.22 12.06 8.26
C LEU A 53 -4.88 12.42 9.59
N ILE A 54 -4.44 13.50 10.24
CA ILE A 54 -5.06 13.95 11.51
C ILE A 54 -6.54 14.23 11.30
N LEU A 55 -6.90 14.98 10.26
CA LEU A 55 -8.29 15.34 9.98
C LEU A 55 -9.13 14.09 9.69
N ALA A 56 -8.60 13.15 8.90
CA ALA A 56 -9.29 11.89 8.59
C ALA A 56 -9.55 11.05 9.85
N TYR A 57 -8.55 10.87 10.71
CA TYR A 57 -8.69 10.10 11.94
C TYR A 57 -9.59 10.80 12.97
N MET A 58 -9.49 12.12 13.12
CA MET A 58 -10.41 12.89 13.98
C MET A 58 -11.85 12.78 13.50
N GLY A 59 -12.08 12.85 12.19
CA GLY A 59 -13.41 12.66 11.60
C GLY A 59 -13.98 11.26 11.85
N GLN A 60 -13.18 10.21 11.66
CA GLN A 60 -13.57 8.83 11.96
C GLN A 60 -13.86 8.63 13.45
N ALA A 61 -13.03 9.19 14.33
CA ALA A 61 -13.21 9.09 15.78
C ALA A 61 -14.48 9.82 16.25
N ALA A 62 -14.77 11.00 15.69
CA ALA A 62 -16.00 11.74 15.98
C ALA A 62 -17.24 10.97 15.52
N TYR A 63 -17.19 10.34 14.34
CA TYR A 63 -18.29 9.53 13.83
C TYR A 63 -18.55 8.29 14.70
N LEU A 64 -17.49 7.57 15.06
CA LEU A 64 -17.57 6.37 15.89
C LEU A 64 -18.08 6.68 17.32
N SER A 65 -17.72 7.85 17.86
CA SER A 65 -18.21 8.32 19.17
C SER A 65 -19.74 8.43 19.22
N GLN A 66 -20.36 8.90 18.13
CA GLN A 66 -21.82 9.08 18.06
C GLN A 66 -22.59 7.80 17.70
N HIS A 67 -21.99 6.85 16.99
CA HIS A 67 -22.65 5.64 16.49
C HIS A 67 -22.06 4.35 17.09
N HIS A 68 -22.20 4.17 18.40
CA HIS A 68 -21.66 3.02 19.16
C HIS A 68 -22.26 1.64 18.79
N MET A 69 -23.37 1.59 18.05
CA MET A 69 -24.16 0.37 17.82
C MET A 69 -23.86 -0.37 16.50
N ILE A 70 -22.97 0.16 15.63
CA ILE A 70 -22.61 -0.45 14.33
C ILE A 70 -21.40 -1.40 14.47
N ALA A 71 -21.32 -2.12 15.59
CA ALA A 71 -20.21 -3.04 15.86
C ALA A 71 -20.44 -4.47 15.32
N SER A 72 -21.62 -4.75 14.75
CA SER A 72 -22.03 -6.09 14.35
C SER A 72 -21.84 -6.39 12.86
N ASP A 73 -21.70 -5.37 12.01
CA ASP A 73 -21.60 -5.58 10.58
C ASP A 73 -20.18 -5.27 10.11
N TYR A 74 -19.61 -6.16 9.32
CA TYR A 74 -18.24 -6.15 8.84
C TYR A 74 -18.08 -5.06 7.76
N GLN A 75 -18.45 -3.82 8.08
CA GLN A 75 -18.37 -2.70 7.15
C GLN A 75 -17.11 -1.89 7.44
N ILE A 76 -16.35 -1.65 6.39
CA ILE A 76 -15.12 -0.85 6.39
C ILE A 76 -15.48 0.53 7.00
N GLY A 77 -15.02 0.81 8.22
CA GLY A 77 -15.44 2.00 9.00
C GLY A 77 -15.28 3.34 8.28
N PHE A 78 -14.40 3.39 7.28
CA PHE A 78 -14.26 4.52 6.37
C PHE A 78 -15.53 4.83 5.56
N TYR A 79 -16.20 3.82 5.00
CA TYR A 79 -17.38 4.01 4.14
C TYR A 79 -18.63 4.38 4.92
N VAL A 80 -18.71 3.96 6.17
CA VAL A 80 -19.83 4.28 7.08
C VAL A 80 -19.74 5.72 7.56
N SER A 81 -18.52 6.26 7.71
CA SER A 81 -18.27 7.63 8.18
C SER A 81 -18.57 8.73 7.14
N VAL A 82 -18.75 8.37 5.86
CA VAL A 82 -18.96 9.32 4.75
C VAL A 82 -20.45 9.38 4.37
N PRO A 83 -21.05 10.58 4.20
CA PRO A 83 -22.44 10.71 3.79
C PRO A 83 -22.70 10.11 2.40
N GLU A 84 -23.90 9.56 2.18
CA GLU A 84 -24.21 8.74 1.00
C GLU A 84 -23.93 9.42 -0.34
N ASN A 85 -24.20 10.72 -0.44
CA ASN A 85 -23.96 11.51 -1.65
C ASN A 85 -22.47 11.68 -1.99
N LEU A 86 -21.58 11.68 -0.98
CA LEU A 86 -20.12 11.77 -1.19
C LEU A 86 -19.45 10.39 -1.29
N ARG A 87 -20.18 9.30 -1.03
CA ARG A 87 -19.60 7.95 -1.03
C ARG A 87 -19.06 7.55 -2.41
N TRP A 88 -19.79 7.88 -3.48
CA TRP A 88 -19.39 7.59 -4.87
C TRP A 88 -18.13 8.33 -5.33
N PRO A 89 -18.00 9.66 -5.16
CA PRO A 89 -16.77 10.34 -5.54
C PRO A 89 -15.57 9.90 -4.69
N VAL A 90 -15.76 9.65 -3.39
CA VAL A 90 -14.71 9.14 -2.52
C VAL A 90 -14.26 7.74 -2.94
N LEU A 91 -15.19 6.85 -3.33
CA LEU A 91 -14.87 5.54 -3.90
C LEU A 91 -14.01 5.68 -5.17
N GLY A 92 -14.37 6.62 -6.06
CA GLY A 92 -13.59 6.91 -7.27
C GLY A 92 -12.15 7.32 -6.94
N ILE A 93 -11.96 8.24 -5.99
CA ILE A 93 -10.63 8.65 -5.52
C ILE A 93 -9.87 7.48 -4.90
N ALA A 94 -10.54 6.64 -4.12
CA ALA A 94 -9.93 5.46 -3.50
C ALA A 94 -9.44 4.44 -4.53
N ILE A 95 -10.21 4.20 -5.61
CA ILE A 95 -9.80 3.33 -6.71
C ILE A 95 -8.58 3.92 -7.43
N LEU A 96 -8.58 5.22 -7.72
CA LEU A 96 -7.42 5.88 -8.33
C LEU A 96 -6.17 5.80 -7.44
N ALA A 97 -6.32 5.99 -6.13
CA ALA A 97 -5.24 5.82 -5.17
C ALA A 97 -4.72 4.38 -5.14
N ALA A 98 -5.60 3.37 -5.24
CA ALA A 98 -5.21 1.97 -5.32
C ALA A 98 -4.41 1.65 -6.60
N VAL A 99 -4.79 2.25 -7.74
CA VAL A 99 -4.03 2.11 -9.01
C VAL A 99 -2.62 2.68 -8.87
N VAL A 100 -2.47 3.87 -8.27
CA VAL A 100 -1.15 4.49 -8.03
C VAL A 100 -0.32 3.64 -7.06
N GLY A 101 -0.93 3.13 -5.99
CA GLY A 101 -0.26 2.24 -5.04
C GLY A 101 0.24 0.94 -5.68
N SER A 102 -0.54 0.34 -6.58
CA SER A 102 -0.13 -0.84 -7.34
C SER A 102 1.11 -0.57 -8.21
N GLN A 103 1.16 0.59 -8.88
CA GLN A 103 2.32 1.00 -9.69
C GLN A 103 3.58 1.20 -8.85
N ALA A 104 3.46 1.80 -7.66
CA ALA A 104 4.58 1.97 -6.75
C ALA A 104 5.16 0.61 -6.30
N ILE A 105 4.30 -0.38 -6.01
CA ILE A 105 4.75 -1.72 -5.61
C ILE A 105 5.50 -2.43 -6.74
N ILE A 106 4.99 -2.35 -7.99
CA ILE A 106 5.64 -2.96 -9.16
C ILE A 106 7.05 -2.34 -9.36
N THR A 107 7.13 -1.00 -9.30
CA THR A 107 8.38 -0.26 -9.46
C THR A 107 9.37 -0.55 -8.33
N GLY A 108 8.89 -0.60 -7.09
CA GLY A 108 9.70 -0.97 -5.92
C GLY A 108 10.25 -2.40 -6.03
N THR A 109 9.43 -3.35 -6.48
CA THR A 109 9.85 -4.75 -6.67
C THR A 109 10.98 -4.85 -7.69
N PHE A 110 10.88 -4.16 -8.84
CA PHE A 110 11.96 -4.12 -9.82
C PHE A 110 13.24 -3.50 -9.25
N SER A 111 13.15 -2.45 -8.44
CA SER A 111 14.30 -1.79 -7.82
C SER A 111 15.02 -2.69 -6.80
N ILE A 112 14.27 -3.46 -6.00
CA ILE A 112 14.86 -4.41 -5.04
C ILE A 112 15.57 -5.55 -5.78
N ILE A 113 14.97 -6.11 -6.82
CA ILE A 113 15.54 -7.22 -7.57
C ILE A 113 16.82 -6.82 -8.30
N LYS A 114 16.88 -5.60 -8.84
CA LYS A 114 18.13 -5.04 -9.39
C LYS A 114 19.25 -5.02 -8.34
N GLN A 115 18.95 -4.58 -7.12
CA GLN A 115 19.93 -4.54 -6.03
C GLN A 115 20.38 -5.95 -5.65
N CYS A 116 19.45 -6.90 -5.54
CA CYS A 116 19.77 -8.31 -5.26
C CYS A 116 20.63 -8.95 -6.36
N HIS A 117 20.40 -8.61 -7.63
CA HIS A 117 21.22 -9.06 -8.74
C HIS A 117 22.64 -8.46 -8.69
N ALA A 118 22.77 -7.17 -8.38
CA ALA A 118 24.06 -6.51 -8.20
C ALA A 118 24.88 -7.10 -7.03
N LEU A 119 24.19 -7.60 -5.99
CA LEU A 119 24.78 -8.30 -4.85
C LEU A 119 25.13 -9.77 -5.14
N GLY A 120 24.93 -10.26 -6.37
CA GLY A 120 25.28 -11.64 -6.76
C GLY A 120 24.42 -12.72 -6.12
N CYS A 121 23.31 -12.37 -5.45
CA CYS A 121 22.45 -13.29 -4.71
C CYS A 121 21.37 -13.96 -5.57
N PHE A 122 21.29 -13.68 -6.88
CA PHE A 122 20.29 -14.26 -7.79
C PHE A 122 20.92 -14.73 -9.10
N PRO A 123 20.57 -15.94 -9.61
CA PRO A 123 21.05 -16.44 -10.90
C PRO A 123 20.49 -15.62 -12.07
N HIS A 124 21.23 -15.60 -13.19
CA HIS A 124 21.00 -14.78 -14.39
C HIS A 124 19.52 -14.71 -14.82
N VAL A 125 18.83 -13.64 -14.44
CA VAL A 125 17.50 -13.32 -14.95
C VAL A 125 17.69 -12.54 -16.25
N LYS A 126 17.03 -12.93 -17.35
CA LYS A 126 17.07 -12.20 -18.63
C LYS A 126 16.50 -10.79 -18.44
N ILE A 127 17.39 -9.81 -18.28
CA ILE A 127 17.04 -8.39 -18.28
C ILE A 127 16.82 -7.99 -19.75
N VAL A 128 15.58 -7.69 -20.12
CA VAL A 128 15.26 -7.15 -21.45
C VAL A 128 15.37 -5.63 -21.35
N HIS A 129 16.41 -5.05 -21.96
CA HIS A 129 16.55 -3.61 -22.11
C HIS A 129 15.59 -3.13 -23.21
N THR A 130 14.54 -2.40 -22.82
CA THR A 130 13.53 -1.88 -23.76
C THR A 130 14.01 -0.64 -24.53
N SER A 131 15.15 -0.04 -24.20
CA SER A 131 15.74 1.06 -24.99
C SER A 131 17.24 1.22 -24.72
N SER A 132 18.01 1.56 -25.77
CA SER A 132 19.48 1.72 -25.75
C SER A 132 19.97 3.06 -25.17
N GLU A 133 19.08 3.99 -24.84
CA GLU A 133 19.44 5.36 -24.41
C GLU A 133 19.13 5.70 -22.94
N ILE A 134 18.34 4.89 -22.22
CA ILE A 134 17.94 5.22 -20.84
C ILE A 134 18.17 4.03 -19.92
N HIS A 135 19.25 4.08 -19.14
CA HIS A 135 19.67 3.09 -18.14
C HIS A 135 18.67 2.85 -16.97
N GLY A 136 17.53 3.55 -16.95
CA GLY A 136 16.55 3.54 -15.85
C GLY A 136 15.40 2.54 -15.98
N GLN A 137 14.97 2.20 -17.19
CA GLN A 137 13.78 1.35 -17.43
C GLN A 137 14.19 -0.10 -17.73
N ILE A 138 14.22 -0.92 -16.68
CA ILE A 138 14.48 -2.35 -16.76
C ILE A 138 13.15 -3.05 -16.51
N TYR A 139 12.61 -3.68 -17.54
CA TYR A 139 11.46 -4.56 -17.43
C TYR A 139 11.96 -5.99 -17.25
N ILE A 140 11.55 -6.64 -16.16
CA ILE A 140 11.86 -8.05 -15.90
C ILE A 140 10.58 -8.86 -16.11
N PRO A 141 10.37 -9.44 -17.31
CA PRO A 141 9.12 -10.11 -17.67
C PRO A 141 8.74 -11.25 -16.71
N GLU A 142 9.71 -12.03 -16.25
CA GLU A 142 9.50 -13.13 -15.30
C GLU A 142 8.89 -12.67 -13.97
N ILE A 143 9.32 -11.50 -13.47
CA ILE A 143 8.83 -10.93 -12.21
C ILE A 143 7.43 -10.38 -12.39
N ASN A 144 7.15 -9.71 -13.52
CA ASN A 144 5.81 -9.22 -13.81
C ASN A 144 4.79 -10.36 -13.91
N TRP A 145 5.16 -11.48 -14.55
CA TRP A 145 4.31 -12.68 -14.61
C TRP A 145 4.15 -13.37 -13.25
N THR A 146 5.21 -13.45 -12.44
CA THR A 146 5.14 -14.00 -11.08
C THR A 146 4.22 -13.16 -10.19
N LEU A 147 4.35 -11.82 -10.24
CA LEU A 147 3.46 -10.89 -9.54
C LEU A 147 2.01 -11.04 -10.01
N MET A 148 1.78 -11.16 -11.32
CA MET A 148 0.44 -11.37 -11.87
C MET A 148 -0.19 -12.67 -11.36
N ILE A 149 0.56 -13.78 -11.33
CA ILE A 149 0.07 -15.06 -10.81
C ILE A 149 -0.24 -14.97 -9.32
N LEU A 150 0.65 -14.36 -8.51
CA LEU A 150 0.45 -14.15 -7.09
C LEU A 150 -0.74 -13.24 -6.76
N CYS A 151 -1.05 -12.25 -7.60
CA CYS A 151 -2.21 -11.38 -7.42
C CYS A 151 -3.54 -12.02 -7.84
N LEU A 152 -3.50 -13.02 -8.72
CA LEU A 152 -4.69 -13.75 -9.19
C LEU A 152 -5.05 -14.96 -8.30
N ALA A 153 -4.09 -15.50 -7.56
CA ALA A 153 -4.26 -16.64 -6.64
C ALA A 153 -4.79 -16.23 -5.27
#